data_AF-A0A1Q7J2D3-F1
#
_entry.id   AF-A0A1Q7J2D3-F1
#
_cell.length_a   1.000
_cell.length_b   1.000
_cell.length_c   1.000
_cell.angle_alpha   90.00
_cell.angle_beta   90.00
_cell.angle_gamma   90.00
#
_symmetry.space_group_name_H-M   'P 1'
#
loop_
_entity.id
_entity.type
_entity.pdbx_description
1 polymer ?
#
loop_
_entity_poly.entity_id
_entity_poly.type
_entity_poly.pdbx_seq_one_letter_code
_entity_poly.pdbx_strand_id
1 'polypeptide(L)'
;MVEREPLVRQARLWFGLLASVDRRTYLTNGLALMGFKYAVDAGAVGLATGRFWSPLDYLLPFYLLRAEKLAGAPAWFLPAFVVWTLPFLWIGVAMTLRRAVDAGRSPWLALAFFVPLLNYVVMLTLCGLPTVPLSPREEHAGGRTVDARLVVALYGIAAGLAVALPTVLLNVYVLRRYSTSLFLGTPFTLGAVTAYVFNRAAPQGPGATAQVVSLSLVLLAGAMLLFALEGLVCVVLALPLALALAILGGIFGRAIALHTPGRAGHLASLVLAAPLLAGLDEARGPSPTPPYQVEDSVVVAAPRAVVWRQVVSFSELASPTEALFRLGVAYPRRARIDGAGAGAIRYCEFSTGTFVEPITEWAAPGRLSFDITAQPVPLRELSPYGAIAPPHLHGSFRARRGAFRLTELPGRRTLLVGATWYELDIEPRTYWKALADPIVSAIHRRVLEHIKRLSEAS
;
A
#
# COMPACT_ATOMS: atom_id res chain seq x y z
N MET A 1 -1.70 -44.59 -19.63
CA MET A 1 -1.21 -43.25 -20.06
C MET A 1 -2.30 -42.37 -20.72
N VAL A 2 -3.60 -42.58 -20.45
CA VAL A 2 -4.71 -41.92 -21.17
C VAL A 2 -5.44 -40.84 -20.35
N GLU A 3 -5.26 -40.78 -19.02
CA GLU A 3 -5.99 -39.82 -18.15
C GLU A 3 -5.45 -38.38 -18.12
N ARG A 4 -4.32 -38.06 -18.78
CA ARG A 4 -3.69 -36.73 -18.69
C ARG A 4 -4.26 -35.67 -19.66
N GLU A 5 -4.99 -36.07 -20.69
CA GLU A 5 -5.53 -35.14 -21.70
C GLU A 5 -6.56 -34.11 -21.19
N PRO A 6 -7.59 -34.48 -20.40
CA PRO A 6 -8.61 -33.52 -19.99
C PRO A 6 -8.05 -32.45 -19.05
N LEU A 7 -7.18 -32.83 -18.10
CA LEU A 7 -6.55 -31.88 -17.16
C LEU A 7 -5.63 -30.89 -17.89
N VAL A 8 -4.85 -31.35 -18.86
CA VAL A 8 -3.99 -30.47 -19.67
C VAL A 8 -4.83 -29.51 -20.51
N ARG A 9 -5.95 -29.97 -21.06
CA ARG A 9 -6.88 -29.12 -21.82
C ARG A 9 -7.54 -28.07 -20.92
N GLN A 10 -7.97 -28.44 -19.72
CA GLN A 10 -8.56 -27.52 -18.74
C GLN A 10 -7.53 -26.49 -18.27
N ALA A 11 -6.30 -26.92 -17.98
CA ALA A 11 -5.21 -26.03 -17.58
C ALA A 11 -4.83 -25.04 -18.70
N ARG A 12 -4.81 -25.49 -19.96
CA ARG A 12 -4.62 -24.59 -21.11
C ARG A 12 -5.77 -23.61 -21.26
N LEU A 13 -7.01 -24.04 -21.00
CA LEU A 13 -8.17 -23.17 -21.04
C LEU A 13 -8.12 -22.11 -19.93
N TRP A 14 -7.80 -22.48 -18.69
CA TRP A 14 -7.85 -21.56 -17.55
C TRP A 14 -6.58 -20.70 -17.41
N PHE A 15 -5.41 -21.26 -17.68
CA PHE A 15 -4.14 -20.60 -17.45
C PHE A 15 -3.42 -20.13 -18.73
N GLY A 16 -3.91 -20.52 -19.92
CA GLY A 16 -3.36 -20.09 -21.20
C GLY A 16 -3.92 -18.75 -21.68
N LEU A 17 -3.17 -18.08 -22.57
CA LEU A 17 -3.59 -16.82 -23.22
C LEU A 17 -3.77 -16.95 -24.75
N LEU A 18 -3.43 -18.10 -25.33
CA LEU A 18 -3.39 -18.27 -26.80
C LEU A 18 -4.66 -18.91 -27.38
N ALA A 19 -5.22 -19.91 -26.71
CA ALA A 19 -6.38 -20.64 -27.22
C ALA A 19 -7.65 -19.77 -27.15
N SER A 20 -8.39 -19.63 -28.24
CA SER A 20 -9.62 -18.83 -28.29
C SER A 20 -10.67 -19.28 -27.26
N VAL A 21 -11.50 -18.35 -26.82
CA VAL A 21 -12.57 -18.60 -25.85
C VAL A 21 -13.88 -18.12 -26.46
N ASP A 22 -14.70 -19.07 -26.89
CA ASP A 22 -16.01 -18.80 -27.47
C ASP A 22 -17.04 -18.41 -26.40
N ARG A 23 -18.23 -17.97 -26.85
CA ARG A 23 -19.32 -17.52 -25.98
C ARG A 23 -19.73 -18.58 -24.95
N ARG A 24 -19.90 -19.83 -25.37
CA ARG A 24 -20.40 -20.91 -24.52
C ARG A 24 -19.37 -21.29 -23.46
N THR A 25 -18.11 -21.42 -23.85
CA THR A 25 -17.01 -21.73 -22.93
C THR A 25 -16.83 -20.62 -21.90
N TYR A 26 -16.89 -19.36 -22.34
CA TYR A 26 -16.78 -18.19 -21.47
C TYR A 26 -17.89 -18.16 -20.40
N LEU A 27 -19.15 -18.28 -20.82
CA LEU A 27 -20.31 -18.24 -19.92
C LEU A 27 -20.31 -19.42 -18.93
N THR A 28 -20.11 -20.64 -19.42
CA THR A 28 -20.18 -21.86 -18.59
C THR A 28 -19.08 -21.91 -17.55
N ASN A 29 -17.83 -21.65 -17.94
CA ASN A 29 -16.70 -21.63 -16.99
C ASN A 29 -16.78 -20.44 -16.06
N GLY A 30 -17.21 -19.26 -16.56
CA GLY A 30 -17.40 -18.07 -15.73
C GLY A 30 -18.41 -18.31 -14.60
N LEU A 31 -19.59 -18.85 -14.93
CA LEU A 31 -20.61 -19.17 -13.92
C LEU A 31 -20.17 -20.29 -12.98
N ALA A 32 -19.53 -21.35 -13.50
CA ALA A 32 -19.05 -22.47 -12.68
C ALA A 32 -17.97 -22.03 -11.69
N LEU A 33 -16.97 -21.26 -12.14
CA LEU A 33 -15.90 -20.76 -11.28
C LEU A 33 -16.41 -19.71 -10.29
N MET A 34 -17.36 -18.85 -10.69
CA MET A 34 -17.99 -17.89 -9.78
C MET A 34 -18.77 -18.61 -8.67
N GLY A 35 -19.58 -19.60 -9.02
CA GLY A 35 -20.34 -20.40 -8.06
C GLY A 35 -19.42 -21.19 -7.11
N PHE A 36 -18.40 -21.84 -7.66
CA PHE A 36 -17.40 -22.56 -6.87
C PHE A 36 -16.66 -21.63 -5.90
N LYS A 37 -16.16 -20.49 -6.40
CA LYS A 37 -15.44 -19.52 -5.56
C LYS A 37 -16.33 -18.97 -4.46
N TYR A 38 -17.57 -18.58 -4.78
CA TYR A 38 -18.52 -18.09 -3.78
C TYR A 38 -18.78 -19.13 -2.68
N ALA A 39 -19.01 -20.40 -3.07
CA ALA A 39 -19.27 -21.46 -2.10
C ALA A 39 -18.09 -21.69 -1.14
N VAL A 40 -16.86 -21.70 -1.67
CA VAL A 40 -15.64 -21.84 -0.87
C VAL A 40 -15.45 -20.63 0.05
N ASP A 41 -15.59 -19.43 -0.48
CA ASP A 41 -15.38 -18.19 0.28
C ASP A 41 -16.41 -18.00 1.39
N ALA A 42 -17.69 -18.25 1.08
CA ALA A 42 -18.77 -18.18 2.06
C ALA A 42 -18.64 -19.27 3.13
N GLY A 43 -18.24 -20.48 2.76
CA GLY A 43 -17.93 -21.56 3.69
C GLY A 43 -16.75 -21.23 4.59
N ALA A 44 -15.66 -20.70 4.03
CA ALA A 44 -14.47 -20.31 4.77
C ALA A 44 -14.77 -19.21 5.80
N VAL A 45 -15.56 -18.19 5.44
CA VAL A 45 -16.00 -17.17 6.39
C VAL A 45 -16.98 -17.70 7.41
N GLY A 46 -17.94 -18.54 7.01
CA GLY A 46 -18.84 -19.19 7.95
C GLY A 46 -18.09 -20.00 9.01
N LEU A 47 -17.04 -20.73 8.61
CA LEU A 47 -16.19 -21.49 9.53
C LEU A 47 -15.28 -20.61 10.38
N ALA A 48 -14.73 -19.52 9.82
CA ALA A 48 -13.77 -18.67 10.51
C ALA A 48 -14.42 -17.65 11.46
N THR A 49 -15.63 -17.17 11.16
CA THR A 49 -16.28 -16.08 11.91
C THR A 49 -17.69 -16.43 12.40
N GLY A 50 -18.25 -17.57 11.99
CA GLY A 50 -19.62 -17.96 12.33
C GLY A 50 -20.70 -17.13 11.62
N ARG A 51 -20.33 -16.28 10.65
CA ARG A 51 -21.26 -15.36 9.97
C ARG A 51 -21.59 -15.81 8.57
N PHE A 52 -22.84 -15.59 8.16
CA PHE A 52 -23.30 -15.89 6.81
C PHE A 52 -22.85 -14.81 5.81
N TRP A 53 -22.18 -15.22 4.74
CA TRP A 53 -21.82 -14.36 3.61
C TRP A 53 -22.83 -14.54 2.46
N SER A 54 -23.77 -13.61 2.31
CA SER A 54 -24.80 -13.73 1.26
C SER A 54 -24.21 -13.44 -0.13
N PRO A 55 -24.86 -13.88 -1.23
CA PRO A 55 -24.42 -13.56 -2.58
C PRO A 55 -24.35 -12.06 -2.85
N LEU A 56 -25.26 -11.28 -2.26
CA LEU A 56 -25.28 -9.82 -2.41
C LEU A 56 -24.06 -9.18 -1.71
N ASP A 57 -23.72 -9.62 -0.50
CA ASP A 57 -22.52 -9.16 0.21
C ASP A 57 -21.22 -9.52 -0.54
N TYR A 58 -21.26 -10.63 -1.30
CA TYR A 58 -20.12 -11.09 -2.07
C TYR A 58 -19.90 -10.24 -3.34
N LEU A 59 -20.98 -9.87 -4.03
CA LEU A 59 -20.93 -9.06 -5.25
C LEU A 59 -20.66 -7.57 -4.98
N LEU A 60 -21.05 -7.07 -3.82
CA LEU A 60 -20.86 -5.66 -3.49
C LEU A 60 -19.41 -5.36 -3.06
N PRO A 61 -18.81 -4.27 -3.56
CA PRO A 61 -17.42 -3.90 -3.25
C PRO A 61 -17.27 -3.09 -1.95
N PHE A 62 -18.32 -2.97 -1.12
CA PHE A 62 -18.27 -2.13 0.06
C PHE A 62 -17.44 -2.77 1.19
N TYR A 63 -16.31 -2.13 1.52
CA TYR A 63 -15.40 -2.60 2.55
C TYR A 63 -16.06 -2.71 3.93
N LEU A 64 -16.91 -1.76 4.34
CA LEU A 64 -17.56 -1.79 5.66
C LEU A 64 -18.38 -3.08 5.88
N LEU A 65 -19.15 -3.52 4.87
CA LEU A 65 -19.96 -4.74 4.95
C LEU A 65 -19.09 -6.00 5.09
N ARG A 66 -17.92 -6.01 4.43
CA ARG A 66 -16.97 -7.13 4.50
C ARG A 66 -16.19 -7.12 5.81
N ALA A 67 -15.70 -5.95 6.23
CA ALA A 67 -14.92 -5.76 7.44
C ALA A 67 -15.71 -6.18 8.67
N GLU A 68 -17.01 -5.85 8.73
CA GLU A 68 -17.87 -6.32 9.80
C GLU A 68 -17.93 -7.85 9.83
N LYS A 69 -18.18 -8.50 8.70
CA LYS A 69 -18.31 -9.97 8.62
C LYS A 69 -17.01 -10.74 8.85
N LEU A 70 -15.88 -10.12 8.51
CA LEU A 70 -14.53 -10.64 8.70
C LEU A 70 -13.95 -10.30 10.08
N ALA A 71 -14.62 -9.46 10.87
CA ALA A 71 -14.18 -9.13 12.21
C ALA A 71 -14.10 -10.39 13.09
N GLY A 72 -12.99 -10.56 13.80
CA GLY A 72 -12.73 -11.74 14.64
C GLY A 72 -12.07 -12.92 13.91
N ALA A 73 -11.88 -12.84 12.59
CA ALA A 73 -11.12 -13.87 11.87
C ALA A 73 -9.64 -13.92 12.33
N PRO A 74 -9.00 -15.10 12.31
CA PRO A 74 -7.57 -15.23 12.60
C PRO A 74 -6.71 -14.33 11.70
N ALA A 75 -5.55 -13.88 12.20
CA ALA A 75 -4.67 -12.96 11.48
C ALA A 75 -4.19 -13.50 10.10
N TRP A 76 -4.09 -14.82 9.96
CA TRP A 76 -3.70 -15.48 8.70
C TRP A 76 -4.84 -15.56 7.67
N PHE A 77 -6.09 -15.36 8.09
CA PHE A 77 -7.27 -15.59 7.26
C PHE A 77 -7.34 -14.63 6.08
N LEU A 78 -7.20 -13.33 6.33
CA LEU A 78 -7.21 -12.31 5.26
C LEU A 78 -6.08 -12.55 4.22
N PRO A 79 -4.82 -12.78 4.61
CA PRO A 79 -3.76 -13.19 3.69
C PRO A 79 -4.12 -14.42 2.84
N ALA A 80 -4.61 -15.49 3.48
CA ALA A 80 -4.97 -16.72 2.78
C ALA A 80 -6.12 -16.48 1.78
N PHE A 81 -7.10 -15.65 2.16
CA PHE A 81 -8.24 -15.29 1.33
C PHE A 81 -7.85 -14.48 0.08
N VAL A 82 -6.89 -13.55 0.23
CA VAL A 82 -6.32 -12.81 -0.91
C VAL A 82 -5.54 -13.76 -1.83
N VAL A 83 -4.66 -14.60 -1.28
CA VAL A 83 -3.88 -15.59 -2.06
C VAL A 83 -4.80 -16.55 -2.82
N TRP A 84 -5.86 -17.03 -2.17
CA TRP A 84 -6.89 -17.87 -2.78
C TRP A 84 -7.62 -17.18 -3.94
N THR A 85 -7.74 -15.85 -3.92
CA THR A 85 -8.40 -15.07 -4.97
C THR A 85 -7.53 -14.93 -6.23
N LEU A 86 -6.20 -15.06 -6.13
CA LEU A 86 -5.27 -14.81 -7.25
C LEU A 86 -5.46 -15.74 -8.45
N PRO A 87 -5.66 -17.07 -8.31
CA PRO A 87 -5.93 -17.95 -9.44
C PRO A 87 -7.20 -17.54 -10.19
N PHE A 88 -8.26 -17.17 -9.48
CA PHE A 88 -9.53 -16.76 -10.10
C PHE A 88 -9.42 -15.40 -10.79
N LEU A 89 -8.65 -14.48 -10.21
CA LEU A 89 -8.32 -13.21 -10.83
C LEU A 89 -7.59 -13.44 -12.18
N TRP A 90 -6.58 -14.33 -12.20
CA TRP A 90 -5.90 -14.70 -13.43
C TRP A 90 -6.84 -15.32 -14.46
N ILE A 91 -7.61 -16.33 -14.07
CA ILE A 91 -8.53 -17.01 -14.99
C ILE A 91 -9.55 -16.03 -15.55
N GLY A 92 -10.13 -15.18 -14.70
CA GLY A 92 -11.09 -14.15 -15.10
C GLY A 92 -10.50 -13.20 -16.14
N VAL A 93 -9.33 -12.62 -15.88
CA VAL A 93 -8.65 -11.71 -16.82
C VAL A 93 -8.27 -12.44 -18.12
N ALA A 94 -7.65 -13.62 -18.03
CA ALA A 94 -7.19 -14.39 -19.18
C ALA A 94 -8.35 -14.81 -20.09
N MET A 95 -9.48 -15.26 -19.51
CA MET A 95 -10.68 -15.61 -20.26
C MET A 95 -11.36 -14.37 -20.86
N THR A 96 -11.46 -13.28 -20.10
CA THR A 96 -12.07 -12.01 -20.58
C THR A 96 -11.30 -11.45 -21.77
N LEU A 97 -9.97 -11.44 -21.68
CA LEU A 97 -9.09 -10.97 -22.74
C LEU A 97 -9.28 -11.77 -24.03
N ARG A 98 -9.23 -13.10 -23.94
CA ARG A 98 -9.41 -13.97 -25.11
C ARG A 98 -10.81 -13.91 -25.67
N ARG A 99 -11.82 -13.77 -24.82
CA ARG A 99 -13.21 -13.59 -25.26
C ARG A 99 -13.42 -12.26 -25.97
N ALA A 100 -12.76 -11.18 -25.52
CA ALA A 100 -12.80 -9.90 -26.20
C ALA A 100 -12.20 -10.01 -27.61
N VAL A 101 -11.06 -10.69 -27.76
CA VAL A 101 -10.42 -10.94 -29.06
C VAL A 101 -11.32 -11.80 -29.97
N ASP A 102 -11.91 -12.86 -29.43
CA ASP A 102 -12.86 -13.73 -30.14
C ASP A 102 -14.11 -12.95 -30.64
N ALA A 103 -14.58 -11.97 -29.86
CA ALA A 103 -15.66 -11.06 -30.23
C ALA A 103 -15.21 -9.92 -31.17
N GLY A 104 -13.96 -9.91 -31.67
CA GLY A 104 -13.41 -8.85 -32.51
C GLY A 104 -13.27 -7.50 -31.78
N ARG A 105 -13.22 -7.52 -30.45
CA ARG A 105 -13.04 -6.33 -29.59
C ARG A 105 -11.59 -6.21 -29.11
N SER A 106 -11.30 -5.05 -28.55
CA SER A 106 -9.97 -4.77 -28.01
C SER A 106 -9.64 -5.65 -26.78
N PRO A 107 -8.43 -6.25 -26.71
CA PRO A 107 -7.96 -6.98 -25.53
C PRO A 107 -7.97 -6.14 -24.25
N TRP A 108 -7.85 -4.81 -24.39
CA TRP A 108 -7.84 -3.86 -23.27
C TRP A 108 -9.12 -3.86 -22.43
N LEU A 109 -10.23 -4.39 -22.96
CA LEU A 109 -11.45 -4.60 -22.18
C LEU A 109 -11.23 -5.51 -20.95
N ALA A 110 -10.20 -6.36 -20.97
CA ALA A 110 -9.84 -7.16 -19.80
C ALA A 110 -9.42 -6.33 -18.59
N LEU A 111 -8.93 -5.10 -18.77
CA LEU A 111 -8.58 -4.20 -17.65
C LEU A 111 -9.81 -3.77 -16.84
N ALA A 112 -11.00 -3.76 -17.46
CA ALA A 112 -12.25 -3.50 -16.74
C ALA A 112 -12.53 -4.54 -15.64
N PHE A 113 -11.87 -5.71 -15.68
CA PHE A 113 -11.96 -6.73 -14.64
C PHE A 113 -11.56 -6.20 -13.25
N PHE A 114 -10.66 -5.21 -13.19
CA PHE A 114 -10.18 -4.61 -11.95
C PHE A 114 -11.06 -3.46 -11.43
N VAL A 115 -12.06 -3.03 -12.18
CA VAL A 115 -12.98 -1.97 -11.77
C VAL A 115 -14.26 -2.62 -11.24
N PRO A 116 -14.56 -2.51 -9.92
CA PRO A 116 -15.76 -3.12 -9.35
C PRO A 116 -17.03 -2.68 -10.06
N LEU A 117 -18.00 -3.58 -10.17
CA LEU A 117 -19.27 -3.42 -10.91
C LEU A 117 -19.11 -3.35 -12.44
N LEU A 118 -18.17 -2.54 -12.94
CA LEU A 118 -17.85 -2.46 -14.37
C LEU A 118 -17.37 -3.81 -14.91
N ASN A 119 -16.60 -4.56 -14.11
CA ASN A 119 -16.19 -5.92 -14.44
C ASN A 119 -17.38 -6.82 -14.80
N TYR A 120 -18.46 -6.81 -14.01
CA TYR A 120 -19.66 -7.59 -14.27
C TYR A 120 -20.37 -7.13 -15.55
N VAL A 121 -20.48 -5.83 -15.78
CA VAL A 121 -21.07 -5.27 -17.00
C VAL A 121 -20.31 -5.73 -18.25
N VAL A 122 -18.97 -5.65 -18.23
CA VAL A 122 -18.14 -6.09 -19.36
C VAL A 122 -18.23 -7.60 -19.56
N MET A 123 -18.17 -8.39 -18.48
CA MET A 123 -18.31 -9.84 -18.57
C MET A 123 -19.66 -10.24 -19.17
N LEU A 124 -20.76 -9.65 -18.71
CA LEU A 124 -22.11 -9.92 -19.23
C LEU A 124 -22.26 -9.49 -20.70
N THR A 125 -21.69 -8.34 -21.07
CA THR A 125 -21.69 -7.87 -22.47
C THR A 125 -20.94 -8.85 -23.38
N LEU A 126 -19.76 -9.33 -22.96
CA LEU A 126 -18.97 -10.29 -23.71
C LEU A 126 -19.64 -11.67 -23.81
N CYS A 127 -20.47 -12.06 -22.83
CA CYS A 127 -21.32 -13.24 -22.91
C CYS A 127 -22.43 -13.10 -24.00
N GLY A 128 -22.87 -11.87 -24.31
CA GLY A 128 -23.90 -11.62 -25.30
C GLY A 128 -23.40 -11.48 -26.74
N LEU A 129 -22.17 -10.99 -26.93
CA LEU A 129 -21.61 -10.76 -28.27
C LEU A 129 -21.43 -12.08 -29.07
N PRO A 130 -21.62 -12.09 -30.39
CA PRO A 130 -21.27 -13.24 -31.21
C PRO A 130 -19.74 -13.39 -31.36
N THR A 131 -19.29 -14.60 -31.71
CA THR A 131 -17.91 -14.84 -32.18
C THR A 131 -17.80 -14.30 -33.60
N VAL A 132 -16.79 -13.47 -33.87
CA VAL A 132 -16.59 -12.88 -35.19
C VAL A 132 -15.79 -13.88 -36.05
N PRO A 133 -16.30 -14.30 -37.23
CA PRO A 133 -15.59 -15.20 -38.12
C PRO A 133 -14.17 -14.70 -38.43
N LEU A 134 -13.26 -15.64 -38.63
CA LEU A 134 -11.91 -15.31 -39.08
C LEU A 134 -11.97 -14.86 -40.54
N SER A 135 -11.25 -13.80 -40.87
CA SER A 135 -10.99 -13.45 -42.27
C SER A 135 -10.04 -14.49 -42.89
N PRO A 136 -10.03 -14.65 -44.23
CA PRO A 136 -9.11 -15.59 -44.88
C PRO A 136 -7.65 -15.37 -44.49
N ARG A 137 -7.23 -14.10 -44.30
CA ARG A 137 -5.86 -13.78 -43.84
C ARG A 137 -5.59 -14.29 -42.42
N GLU A 138 -6.57 -14.21 -41.52
CA GLU A 138 -6.45 -14.68 -40.15
C GLU A 138 -6.46 -16.20 -40.06
N GLU A 139 -7.21 -16.89 -40.93
CA GLU A 139 -7.15 -18.36 -41.04
C GLU A 139 -5.77 -18.83 -41.48
N HIS A 140 -5.18 -18.18 -42.51
CA HIS A 140 -3.81 -18.48 -42.95
C HIS A 140 -2.74 -18.16 -41.90
N ALA A 141 -3.00 -17.19 -41.03
CA ALA A 141 -2.11 -16.82 -39.92
C ALA A 141 -2.27 -17.73 -38.67
N GLY A 142 -3.09 -18.78 -38.72
CA GLY A 142 -3.30 -19.70 -37.60
C GLY A 142 -4.34 -19.23 -36.57
N GLY A 143 -5.18 -18.25 -36.93
CA GLY A 143 -6.28 -17.71 -36.13
C GLY A 143 -5.99 -16.36 -35.47
N ARG A 144 -7.06 -15.71 -34.99
CA ARG A 144 -6.97 -14.45 -34.25
C ARG A 144 -6.49 -14.73 -32.81
N THR A 145 -5.20 -14.56 -32.56
CA THR A 145 -4.57 -14.80 -31.26
C THR A 145 -4.05 -13.50 -30.64
N VAL A 146 -3.81 -13.54 -29.33
CA VAL A 146 -3.21 -12.42 -28.60
C VAL A 146 -1.75 -12.26 -29.04
N ASP A 147 -1.29 -11.02 -29.23
CA ASP A 147 0.11 -10.72 -29.56
C ASP A 147 1.07 -11.47 -28.62
N ALA A 148 2.00 -12.23 -29.20
CA ALA A 148 2.98 -13.03 -28.46
C ALA A 148 3.79 -12.18 -27.46
N ARG A 149 4.12 -10.92 -27.79
CA ARG A 149 4.80 -10.01 -26.86
C ARG A 149 3.93 -9.68 -25.66
N LEU A 150 2.64 -9.39 -25.89
CA LEU A 150 1.68 -9.15 -24.83
C LEU A 150 1.49 -10.38 -23.94
N VAL A 151 1.43 -11.58 -24.54
CA VAL A 151 1.33 -12.85 -23.81
C VAL A 151 2.52 -13.05 -22.87
N VAL A 152 3.74 -12.87 -23.35
CA VAL A 152 4.95 -13.05 -22.54
C VAL A 152 5.06 -11.94 -21.48
N ALA A 153 4.64 -10.71 -21.78
CA ALA A 153 4.55 -9.62 -20.79
C ALA A 153 3.57 -9.94 -19.66
N LEU A 154 2.37 -10.44 -19.99
CA LEU A 154 1.35 -10.82 -19.02
C LEU A 154 1.81 -11.97 -18.12
N TYR A 155 2.49 -12.98 -18.67
CA TYR A 155 3.10 -14.03 -17.85
C TYR A 155 4.20 -13.49 -16.94
N GLY A 156 5.01 -12.53 -17.42
CA GLY A 156 6.01 -11.87 -16.59
C GLY A 156 5.40 -11.13 -15.41
N ILE A 157 4.42 -10.27 -15.68
CA ILE A 157 3.66 -9.53 -14.66
C ILE A 157 3.04 -10.51 -13.65
N ALA A 158 2.35 -11.55 -14.14
CA ALA A 158 1.69 -12.52 -13.27
C ALA A 158 2.67 -13.28 -12.38
N ALA A 159 3.82 -13.70 -12.93
CA ALA A 159 4.86 -14.37 -12.15
C ALA A 159 5.45 -13.45 -11.08
N GLY A 160 5.72 -12.19 -11.42
CA GLY A 160 6.21 -11.21 -10.45
C GLY A 160 5.19 -10.93 -9.33
N LEU A 161 3.93 -10.71 -9.68
CA LEU A 161 2.85 -10.48 -8.71
C LEU A 161 2.62 -11.71 -7.81
N ALA A 162 2.73 -12.92 -8.36
CA ALA A 162 2.59 -14.16 -7.60
C ALA A 162 3.68 -14.34 -6.53
N VAL A 163 4.81 -13.64 -6.65
CA VAL A 163 5.87 -13.60 -5.62
C VAL A 163 5.66 -12.41 -4.68
N ALA A 164 5.39 -11.24 -5.24
CA ALA A 164 5.32 -9.99 -4.48
C ALA A 164 4.12 -9.92 -3.53
N LEU A 165 2.93 -10.32 -3.98
CA LEU A 165 1.71 -10.25 -3.16
C LEU A 165 1.82 -11.15 -1.91
N PRO A 166 2.18 -12.45 -2.01
CA PRO A 166 2.36 -13.27 -0.81
C PRO A 166 3.45 -12.73 0.11
N THR A 167 4.54 -12.18 -0.44
CA THR A 167 5.63 -11.59 0.36
C THR A 167 5.13 -10.39 1.16
N VAL A 168 4.38 -9.48 0.54
CA VAL A 168 3.77 -8.34 1.25
C VAL A 168 2.80 -8.81 2.32
N LEU A 169 1.91 -9.74 1.99
CA LEU A 169 0.93 -10.27 2.93
C LEU A 169 1.58 -10.96 4.13
N LEU A 170 2.65 -11.73 3.90
CA LEU A 170 3.43 -12.37 4.94
C LEU A 170 4.07 -11.33 5.86
N ASN A 171 4.79 -10.34 5.32
CA ASN A 171 5.47 -9.35 6.15
C ASN A 171 4.49 -8.48 6.95
N VAL A 172 3.43 -7.98 6.31
CA VAL A 172 2.51 -7.01 6.93
C VAL A 172 1.52 -7.67 7.88
N TYR A 173 0.91 -8.79 7.51
CA TYR A 173 -0.21 -9.36 8.27
C TYR A 173 0.17 -10.55 9.15
N VAL A 174 1.20 -11.31 8.77
CA VAL A 174 1.67 -12.46 9.55
C VAL A 174 2.82 -12.05 10.47
N LEU A 175 3.90 -11.50 9.92
CA LEU A 175 5.06 -11.06 10.70
C LEU A 175 4.81 -9.73 11.42
N ARG A 176 3.83 -8.92 10.96
CA ARG A 176 3.51 -7.58 11.48
C ARG A 176 4.71 -6.65 11.50
N ARG A 177 5.54 -6.73 10.45
CA ARG A 177 6.75 -5.95 10.30
C ARG A 177 6.79 -5.23 8.95
N TYR A 178 7.21 -3.98 9.03
CA TYR A 178 7.51 -3.13 7.88
C TYR A 178 9.02 -3.08 7.67
N SER A 179 9.56 -4.22 7.22
CA SER A 179 10.99 -4.55 7.19
C SER A 179 11.70 -4.15 5.89
N THR A 180 13.03 -4.29 5.89
CA THR A 180 13.87 -4.11 4.71
C THR A 180 13.48 -5.08 3.60
N SER A 181 13.17 -6.33 3.91
CA SER A 181 12.67 -7.32 2.95
C SER A 181 11.38 -6.87 2.24
N LEU A 182 10.48 -6.20 2.95
CA LEU A 182 9.25 -5.65 2.36
C LEU A 182 9.58 -4.53 1.36
N PHE A 183 10.33 -3.52 1.76
CA PHE A 183 10.52 -2.30 0.94
C PHE A 183 11.64 -2.38 -0.09
N LEU A 184 12.64 -3.25 0.10
CA LEU A 184 13.75 -3.44 -0.84
C LEU A 184 13.60 -4.78 -1.57
N GLY A 185 13.40 -5.86 -0.81
CA GLY A 185 13.37 -7.22 -1.36
C GLY A 185 12.18 -7.46 -2.29
N THR A 186 10.98 -7.04 -1.89
CA THR A 186 9.76 -7.27 -2.68
C THR A 186 9.77 -6.56 -4.04
N PRO A 187 9.99 -5.24 -4.14
CA PRO A 187 10.04 -4.59 -5.46
C PRO A 187 11.19 -5.13 -6.32
N PHE A 188 12.36 -5.42 -5.73
CA PHE A 188 13.48 -6.02 -6.47
C PHE A 188 13.12 -7.38 -7.05
N THR A 189 12.55 -8.29 -6.26
CA THR A 189 12.17 -9.64 -6.72
C THR A 189 11.01 -9.60 -7.71
N LEU A 190 10.03 -8.71 -7.52
CA LEU A 190 8.99 -8.42 -8.51
C LEU A 190 9.62 -8.08 -9.86
N GLY A 191 10.52 -7.10 -9.89
CA GLY A 191 11.20 -6.68 -11.11
C GLY A 191 12.03 -7.79 -11.74
N ALA A 192 12.80 -8.53 -10.93
CA ALA A 192 13.66 -9.61 -11.41
C ALA A 192 12.87 -10.76 -12.03
N VAL A 193 11.82 -11.23 -11.36
CA VAL A 193 10.97 -12.32 -11.85
C VAL A 193 10.21 -11.89 -13.11
N THR A 194 9.61 -10.70 -13.09
CA THR A 194 8.91 -10.14 -14.26
C THR A 194 9.84 -10.07 -15.46
N ALA A 195 11.03 -9.46 -15.30
CA ALA A 195 11.97 -9.29 -16.40
C ALA A 195 12.55 -10.61 -16.90
N TYR A 196 12.83 -11.55 -16.00
CA TYR A 196 13.32 -12.88 -16.36
C TYR A 196 12.31 -13.60 -17.24
N VAL A 197 11.05 -13.70 -16.79
CA VAL A 197 9.98 -14.37 -17.55
C VAL A 197 9.69 -13.64 -18.86
N PHE A 198 9.77 -12.31 -18.88
CA PHE A 198 9.55 -11.52 -20.09
C PHE A 198 10.62 -11.76 -21.17
N ASN A 199 11.88 -11.96 -20.78
CA ASN A 199 13.01 -12.06 -21.69
C ASN A 199 13.48 -13.51 -21.96
N ARG A 200 13.06 -14.52 -21.17
CA ARG A 200 13.59 -15.89 -21.25
C ARG A 200 13.32 -16.62 -22.57
N ALA A 201 12.21 -16.30 -23.24
CA ALA A 201 11.79 -16.98 -24.47
C ALA A 201 12.38 -16.32 -25.71
N ALA A 202 12.45 -14.98 -25.71
CA ALA A 202 13.06 -14.18 -26.75
C ALA A 202 13.59 -12.89 -26.12
N PRO A 203 14.86 -12.50 -26.35
CA PRO A 203 15.41 -11.25 -25.87
C PRO A 203 14.54 -10.04 -26.25
N GLN A 204 14.10 -9.27 -25.24
CA GLN A 204 13.38 -8.01 -25.46
C GLN A 204 14.29 -6.81 -25.20
N GLY A 205 13.90 -5.67 -25.75
CA GLY A 205 14.61 -4.41 -25.55
C GLY A 205 14.65 -4.00 -24.07
N PRO A 206 15.72 -3.32 -23.62
CA PRO A 206 15.81 -2.84 -22.23
C PRO A 206 14.67 -1.87 -21.87
N GLY A 207 14.28 -0.98 -22.79
CA GLY A 207 13.14 -0.07 -22.58
C GLY A 207 11.81 -0.80 -22.40
N ALA A 208 11.52 -1.81 -23.25
CA ALA A 208 10.32 -2.62 -23.11
C ALA A 208 10.31 -3.41 -21.78
N THR A 209 11.47 -3.91 -21.34
CA THR A 209 11.58 -4.58 -20.04
C THR A 209 11.28 -3.63 -18.89
N ALA A 210 11.86 -2.42 -18.91
CA ALA A 210 11.59 -1.40 -17.91
C ALA A 210 10.10 -1.03 -17.85
N GLN A 211 9.43 -0.90 -19.01
CA GLN A 211 7.99 -0.64 -19.07
C GLN A 211 7.16 -1.75 -18.43
N VAL A 212 7.44 -3.02 -18.72
CA VAL A 212 6.70 -4.16 -18.15
C VAL A 212 6.94 -4.29 -16.64
N VAL A 213 8.16 -4.02 -16.17
CA VAL A 213 8.49 -3.99 -14.73
C VAL A 213 7.76 -2.85 -14.02
N SER A 214 7.81 -1.62 -14.55
CA SER A 214 7.08 -0.48 -13.99
C SER A 214 5.58 -0.74 -13.95
N LEU A 215 5.02 -1.31 -15.03
CA LEU A 215 3.61 -1.70 -15.08
C LEU A 215 3.28 -2.76 -14.03
N SER A 216 4.15 -3.75 -13.81
CA SER A 216 3.98 -4.75 -12.75
C SER A 216 3.89 -4.12 -11.36
N LEU A 217 4.74 -3.12 -11.08
CA LEU A 217 4.72 -2.40 -9.82
C LEU A 217 3.47 -1.54 -9.65
N VAL A 218 3.03 -0.85 -10.70
CA VAL A 218 1.77 -0.09 -10.69
C VAL A 218 0.58 -1.01 -10.45
N LEU A 219 0.58 -2.22 -11.05
CA LEU A 219 -0.46 -3.21 -10.82
C LEU A 219 -0.41 -3.79 -9.39
N LEU A 220 0.78 -3.96 -8.81
CA LEU A 220 0.92 -4.33 -7.40
C LEU A 220 0.33 -3.24 -6.49
N ALA A 221 0.72 -1.98 -6.70
CA ALA A 221 0.17 -0.84 -5.96
C ALA A 221 -1.35 -0.74 -6.11
N GLY A 222 -1.85 -0.89 -7.34
CA GLY A 222 -3.28 -0.94 -7.65
C GLY A 222 -3.99 -2.08 -6.94
N ALA A 223 -3.39 -3.27 -6.85
CA ALA A 223 -3.94 -4.38 -6.07
C ALA A 223 -4.01 -4.06 -4.58
N MET A 224 -2.97 -3.45 -3.99
CA MET A 224 -2.97 -3.04 -2.58
C MET A 224 -4.10 -2.05 -2.28
N LEU A 225 -4.32 -1.08 -3.16
CA LEU A 225 -5.43 -0.12 -3.06
C LEU A 225 -6.79 -0.80 -3.26
N LEU A 226 -6.92 -1.66 -4.28
CA LEU A 226 -8.16 -2.36 -4.62
C LEU A 226 -8.65 -3.24 -3.48
N PHE A 227 -7.73 -3.91 -2.77
CA PHE A 227 -8.04 -4.76 -1.61
C PHE A 227 -8.08 -3.99 -0.28
N ALA A 228 -8.00 -2.66 -0.30
CA ALA A 228 -8.00 -1.81 0.89
C ALA A 228 -6.91 -2.19 1.91
N LEU A 229 -5.79 -2.76 1.43
CA LEU A 229 -4.66 -3.20 2.27
C LEU A 229 -3.77 -2.02 2.66
N GLU A 230 -3.69 -1.02 1.79
CA GLU A 230 -2.91 0.20 1.94
C GLU A 230 -3.71 1.39 1.40
N GLY A 231 -3.33 2.61 1.77
CA GLY A 231 -3.95 3.83 1.24
C GLY A 231 -3.11 4.57 0.22
N LEU A 232 -3.76 5.48 -0.52
CA LEU A 232 -3.13 6.16 -1.65
C LEU A 232 -1.93 7.01 -1.22
N VAL A 233 -1.98 7.65 -0.05
CA VAL A 233 -0.89 8.51 0.40
C VAL A 233 0.36 7.68 0.66
N CYS A 234 0.25 6.61 1.45
CA CYS A 234 1.40 5.75 1.74
C CYS A 234 1.93 5.00 0.51
N VAL A 235 1.07 4.59 -0.42
CA VAL A 235 1.50 4.01 -1.71
C VAL A 235 2.33 5.02 -2.51
N VAL A 236 1.88 6.27 -2.61
CA VAL A 236 2.61 7.34 -3.30
C VAL A 236 3.94 7.62 -2.60
N LEU A 237 3.97 7.61 -1.28
CA LEU A 237 5.21 7.79 -0.51
C LEU A 237 6.21 6.65 -0.75
N ALA A 238 5.76 5.40 -0.89
CA ALA A 238 6.65 4.25 -1.12
C ALA A 238 7.09 4.09 -2.59
N LEU A 239 6.31 4.62 -3.55
CA LEU A 239 6.48 4.36 -4.98
C LEU A 239 7.87 4.75 -5.54
N PRO A 240 8.50 5.88 -5.18
CA PRO A 240 9.81 6.25 -5.72
C PRO A 240 10.89 5.22 -5.38
N LEU A 241 10.94 4.78 -4.13
CA LEU A 241 11.88 3.75 -3.68
C LEU A 241 11.58 2.41 -4.33
N ALA A 242 10.31 2.00 -4.35
CA ALA A 242 9.89 0.73 -4.94
C ALA A 242 10.17 0.67 -6.45
N LEU A 243 9.97 1.77 -7.19
CA LEU A 243 10.23 1.82 -8.62
C LEU A 243 11.73 1.70 -8.93
N ALA A 244 12.58 2.43 -8.21
CA ALA A 244 14.03 2.31 -8.38
C ALA A 244 14.51 0.87 -8.15
N LEU A 245 14.06 0.23 -7.07
CA LEU A 245 14.41 -1.14 -6.71
C LEU A 245 13.85 -2.16 -7.70
N ALA A 246 12.62 -1.97 -8.18
CA ALA A 246 12.03 -2.83 -9.20
C ALA A 246 12.79 -2.76 -10.53
N ILE A 247 13.21 -1.56 -10.96
CA ILE A 247 14.03 -1.42 -12.17
C ILE A 247 15.39 -2.09 -12.00
N LEU A 248 16.07 -1.93 -10.85
CA LEU A 248 17.33 -2.63 -10.56
C LEU A 248 17.14 -4.15 -10.61
N GLY A 249 16.07 -4.66 -9.98
CA GLY A 249 15.68 -6.06 -10.09
C GLY A 249 15.43 -6.49 -11.53
N GLY A 250 14.75 -5.66 -12.31
CA GLY A 250 14.47 -5.89 -13.72
C GLY A 250 15.74 -5.99 -14.58
N ILE A 251 16.73 -5.13 -14.35
CA ILE A 251 18.04 -5.20 -14.99
C ILE A 251 18.70 -6.55 -14.67
N PHE A 252 18.69 -6.95 -13.40
CA PHE A 252 19.26 -8.21 -12.94
C PHE A 252 18.56 -9.44 -13.54
N GLY A 253 17.23 -9.50 -13.47
CA GLY A 253 16.43 -10.59 -14.03
C GLY A 253 16.57 -10.72 -15.54
N ARG A 254 16.65 -9.57 -16.25
CA ARG A 254 16.96 -9.55 -17.69
C ARG A 254 18.36 -10.10 -17.97
N ALA A 255 19.38 -9.67 -17.22
CA ALA A 255 20.73 -10.15 -17.42
C ALA A 255 20.81 -11.69 -17.27
N ILE A 256 20.14 -12.26 -16.27
CA ILE A 256 20.04 -13.71 -16.09
C ILE A 256 19.35 -14.38 -17.29
N ALA A 257 18.22 -13.84 -17.74
CA ALA A 257 17.49 -14.42 -18.87
C ALA A 257 18.31 -14.46 -20.17
N LEU A 258 19.17 -13.46 -20.40
CA LEU A 258 20.00 -13.38 -21.60
C LEU A 258 21.22 -14.29 -21.56
N HIS A 259 21.79 -14.53 -20.38
CA HIS A 259 23.02 -15.32 -20.23
C HIS A 259 22.77 -16.77 -19.83
N THR A 260 21.56 -17.13 -19.38
CA THR A 260 21.25 -18.51 -18.97
C THR A 260 19.79 -18.90 -19.29
N PRO A 261 19.44 -19.04 -20.59
CA PRO A 261 18.10 -19.45 -20.97
C PRO A 261 17.79 -20.89 -20.51
N GLY A 262 16.63 -21.09 -19.88
CA GLY A 262 16.02 -22.42 -19.73
C GLY A 262 16.30 -23.22 -18.45
N ARG A 263 17.04 -22.71 -17.45
CA ARG A 263 17.22 -23.43 -16.17
C ARG A 263 16.19 -22.99 -15.11
N ALA A 264 15.25 -23.88 -14.78
CA ALA A 264 14.22 -23.67 -13.76
C ALA A 264 14.80 -23.29 -12.37
N GLY A 265 16.04 -23.71 -12.08
CA GLY A 265 16.74 -23.38 -10.84
C GLY A 265 16.96 -21.87 -10.61
N HIS A 266 17.12 -21.06 -11.66
CA HIS A 266 17.29 -19.60 -11.50
C HIS A 266 16.00 -18.90 -11.11
N LEU A 267 14.85 -19.36 -11.62
CA LEU A 267 13.55 -18.85 -11.20
C LEU A 267 13.29 -19.24 -9.74
N ALA A 268 13.60 -20.49 -9.37
CA ALA A 268 13.47 -20.95 -7.99
C ALA A 268 14.34 -20.14 -7.01
N SER A 269 15.59 -19.82 -7.36
CA SER A 269 16.45 -18.98 -6.52
C SER A 269 15.94 -17.55 -6.38
N LEU A 270 15.39 -16.97 -7.46
CA LEU A 270 14.80 -15.62 -7.43
C LEU A 270 13.53 -15.56 -6.57
N VAL A 271 12.69 -16.60 -6.66
CA VAL A 271 11.45 -16.72 -5.87
C VAL A 271 11.76 -16.92 -4.39
N LEU A 272 12.77 -17.75 -4.07
CA LEU A 272 13.14 -18.05 -2.68
C LEU A 272 13.91 -16.92 -1.99
N ALA A 273 14.50 -15.98 -2.73
CA ALA A 273 15.25 -14.86 -2.15
C ALA A 273 14.38 -13.98 -1.24
N ALA A 274 13.13 -13.69 -1.62
CA ALA A 274 12.23 -12.85 -0.83
C ALA A 274 11.87 -13.42 0.56
N PRO A 275 11.36 -14.67 0.68
CA PRO A 275 11.05 -15.25 1.99
C PRO A 275 12.31 -15.49 2.84
N LEU A 276 13.45 -15.81 2.22
CA LEU A 276 14.71 -15.97 2.96
C LEU A 276 15.18 -14.64 3.58
N LEU A 277 15.11 -13.54 2.82
CA LEU A 277 15.43 -12.21 3.35
C LEU A 277 14.47 -11.80 4.47
N ALA A 278 13.17 -12.11 4.35
CA ALA A 278 12.22 -11.86 5.42
C ALA A 278 12.53 -12.67 6.69
N GLY A 279 12.91 -13.94 6.56
CA GLY A 279 13.34 -14.76 7.70
C GLY A 279 14.62 -14.25 8.37
N LEU A 280 15.57 -13.72 7.59
CA LEU A 280 16.80 -13.10 8.12
C LEU A 280 16.50 -11.81 8.89
N ASP A 281 15.58 -10.99 8.40
CA ASP A 281 15.15 -9.77 9.09
C ASP A 281 14.46 -10.09 10.43
N GLU A 282 13.65 -11.15 10.48
CA GLU A 282 13.05 -11.64 11.73
C GLU A 282 14.12 -12.07 12.74
N ALA A 283 15.10 -12.85 12.28
CA ALA A 283 16.17 -13.37 13.13
C ALA A 283 17.08 -12.29 13.71
N ARG A 284 17.24 -11.15 13.03
CA ARG A 284 18.05 -10.01 13.52
C ARG A 284 17.39 -9.27 14.67
N GLY A 285 16.08 -9.39 14.85
CA GLY A 285 15.34 -8.66 15.88
C GLY A 285 15.31 -7.14 15.66
N PRO A 286 14.53 -6.41 16.46
CA PRO A 286 14.50 -4.95 16.38
C PRO A 286 15.80 -4.34 16.92
N SER A 287 16.47 -3.53 16.09
CA SER A 287 17.62 -2.73 16.55
C SER A 287 17.12 -1.52 17.37
N PRO A 288 17.52 -1.39 18.66
CA PRO A 288 17.23 -0.19 19.43
C PRO A 288 17.99 0.98 18.80
N THR A 289 17.26 2.01 18.37
CA THR A 289 17.84 3.24 17.81
C THR A 289 17.39 4.40 18.67
N PRO A 290 18.28 5.33 19.03
CA PRO A 290 17.88 6.53 19.74
C PRO A 290 16.80 7.29 18.94
N PRO A 291 15.87 7.96 19.61
CA PRO A 291 14.82 8.70 18.92
C PRO A 291 15.42 9.83 18.07
N TYR A 292 14.83 10.03 16.89
CA TYR A 292 15.15 11.16 16.04
C TYR A 292 14.61 12.45 16.66
N GLN A 293 15.33 13.56 16.46
CA GLN A 293 14.94 14.87 16.97
C GLN A 293 14.71 15.83 15.81
N VAL A 294 13.59 16.56 15.86
CA VAL A 294 13.30 17.72 15.01
C VAL A 294 13.17 18.93 15.91
N GLU A 295 13.81 20.03 15.52
CA GLU A 295 13.78 21.29 16.25
C GLU A 295 13.55 22.44 15.26
N ASP A 296 12.51 23.22 15.53
CA ASP A 296 12.14 24.40 14.75
C ASP A 296 12.04 25.60 15.70
N SER A 297 12.25 26.81 15.17
CA SER A 297 12.22 28.03 15.99
C SER A 297 11.59 29.21 15.28
N VAL A 298 11.07 30.15 16.08
CA VAL A 298 10.52 31.41 15.60
C VAL A 298 10.87 32.54 16.57
N VAL A 299 11.13 33.73 16.04
CA VAL A 299 11.27 34.94 16.84
C VAL A 299 9.92 35.61 16.98
N VAL A 300 9.51 35.87 18.22
CA VAL A 300 8.24 36.50 18.57
C VAL A 300 8.50 37.90 19.11
N ALA A 301 7.82 38.90 18.58
CA ALA A 301 7.87 40.29 19.02
C ALA A 301 7.00 40.53 20.27
N ALA A 302 7.22 39.71 21.30
CA ALA A 302 6.53 39.81 22.58
C ALA A 302 7.45 39.38 23.74
N PRO A 303 7.24 39.93 24.96
CA PRO A 303 7.97 39.49 26.15
C PRO A 303 7.75 38.01 26.46
N ARG A 304 8.77 37.38 27.05
CA ARG A 304 8.76 35.94 27.36
C ARG A 304 7.55 35.48 28.17
N ALA A 305 7.08 36.30 29.11
CA ALA A 305 5.89 36.00 29.92
C ALA A 305 4.59 35.94 29.09
N VAL A 306 4.48 36.73 28.01
CA VAL A 306 3.32 36.71 27.10
C VAL A 306 3.34 35.43 26.27
N VAL A 307 4.51 35.11 25.69
CA VAL A 307 4.69 33.88 24.89
C VAL A 307 4.45 32.63 25.74
N TRP A 308 4.90 32.63 27.00
CA TRP A 308 4.71 31.52 27.93
C TRP A 308 3.24 31.13 28.10
N ARG A 309 2.33 32.11 28.21
CA ARG A 309 0.89 31.84 28.34
C ARG A 309 0.34 31.07 27.13
N GLN A 310 0.80 31.41 25.93
CA GLN A 310 0.38 30.78 24.68
C GLN A 310 1.05 29.41 24.44
N VAL A 311 2.21 29.16 25.05
CA VAL A 311 2.91 27.85 24.99
C VAL A 311 2.25 26.81 25.89
N VAL A 312 1.77 27.23 27.06
CA VAL A 312 1.07 26.37 28.02
C VAL A 312 -0.26 25.87 27.43
N SER A 313 -1.01 26.77 26.80
CA SER A 313 -2.25 26.47 26.10
C SER A 313 -2.49 27.49 25.00
N PHE A 314 -3.03 27.06 23.86
CA PHE A 314 -3.40 27.96 22.77
C PHE A 314 -4.81 27.65 22.26
N SER A 315 -5.47 28.70 21.76
CA SER A 315 -6.82 28.63 21.21
C SER A 315 -6.86 27.91 19.85
N GLU A 316 -8.04 27.86 19.23
CA GLU A 316 -8.19 27.13 17.97
C GLU A 316 -7.37 27.76 16.82
N LEU A 317 -6.55 26.93 16.17
CA LEU A 317 -5.86 27.26 14.94
C LEU A 317 -6.87 27.35 13.80
N ALA A 318 -6.61 28.28 12.87
CA ALA A 318 -7.34 28.34 11.61
C ALA A 318 -7.26 27.00 10.86
N SER A 319 -8.18 26.74 9.93
CA SER A 319 -8.12 25.56 9.06
C SER A 319 -6.82 25.53 8.23
N PRO A 320 -6.28 24.34 7.89
CA PRO A 320 -5.04 24.25 7.13
C PRO A 320 -5.22 24.65 5.66
N THR A 321 -4.22 25.35 5.13
CA THR A 321 -4.11 25.71 3.71
C THR A 321 -3.05 24.87 3.00
N GLU A 322 -2.22 24.16 3.77
CA GLU A 322 -1.11 23.34 3.31
C GLU A 322 -1.63 22.02 2.70
N ALA A 323 -1.08 21.62 1.56
CA ALA A 323 -1.52 20.43 0.84
C ALA A 323 -1.38 19.15 1.68
N LEU A 324 -0.29 19.02 2.43
CA LEU A 324 -0.01 17.88 3.32
C LEU A 324 -1.18 17.56 4.26
N PHE A 325 -1.72 18.58 4.93
CA PHE A 325 -2.81 18.43 5.89
C PHE A 325 -4.15 18.16 5.21
N ARG A 326 -4.38 18.73 4.03
CA ARG A 326 -5.56 18.42 3.20
C ARG A 326 -5.54 16.99 2.64
N LEU A 327 -4.36 16.41 2.45
CA LEU A 327 -4.17 15.03 2.04
C LEU A 327 -4.35 14.02 3.19
N GLY A 328 -4.69 14.49 4.40
CA GLY A 328 -5.10 13.65 5.52
C GLY A 328 -4.07 13.52 6.64
N VAL A 329 -2.87 14.11 6.51
CA VAL A 329 -1.90 14.14 7.61
C VAL A 329 -2.47 14.89 8.81
N ALA A 330 -2.27 14.32 9.99
CA ALA A 330 -2.76 14.86 11.24
C ALA A 330 -2.14 16.24 11.49
N TYR A 331 -2.98 17.22 11.87
CA TYR A 331 -2.54 18.58 12.19
C TYR A 331 -3.18 19.08 13.48
N PRO A 332 -2.47 19.94 14.26
CA PRO A 332 -2.96 20.47 15.51
C PRO A 332 -4.10 21.48 15.29
N ARG A 333 -5.11 21.41 16.16
CA ARG A 333 -6.28 22.30 16.19
C ARG A 333 -6.29 23.20 17.41
N ARG A 334 -5.99 22.69 18.60
CA ARG A 334 -5.90 23.46 19.85
C ARG A 334 -5.15 22.68 20.92
N ALA A 335 -4.67 23.36 21.96
CA ALA A 335 -4.09 22.72 23.12
C ALA A 335 -4.69 23.26 24.41
N ARG A 336 -5.16 22.34 25.27
CA ARG A 336 -5.66 22.64 26.61
C ARG A 336 -4.78 21.95 27.64
N ILE A 337 -4.78 22.45 28.86
CA ILE A 337 -4.02 21.86 29.96
C ILE A 337 -4.86 21.76 31.21
N ASP A 338 -4.76 20.61 31.86
CA ASP A 338 -5.45 20.32 33.12
C ASP A 338 -4.39 20.26 34.23
N GLY A 339 -4.44 21.22 35.15
CA GLY A 339 -3.47 21.41 36.23
C GLY A 339 -2.36 22.42 35.89
N ALA A 340 -1.37 22.51 36.78
CA ALA A 340 -0.20 23.39 36.63
C ALA A 340 1.06 22.73 37.22
N GLY A 341 2.23 23.04 36.65
CA GLY A 341 3.50 22.47 37.09
C GLY A 341 3.80 21.09 36.48
N ALA A 342 4.86 20.45 36.98
CA ALA A 342 5.17 19.07 36.60
C ALA A 342 4.05 18.12 37.08
N GLY A 343 3.68 17.17 36.22
CA GLY A 343 2.54 16.27 36.45
C GLY A 343 1.20 16.79 35.92
N ALA A 344 1.10 18.05 35.49
CA ALA A 344 -0.06 18.53 34.74
C ALA A 344 -0.20 17.75 33.43
N ILE A 345 -1.42 17.63 32.90
CA ILE A 345 -1.67 16.90 31.65
C ILE A 345 -2.10 17.87 30.57
N ARG A 346 -1.31 17.94 29.49
CA ARG A 346 -1.67 18.72 28.31
C ARG A 346 -2.36 17.81 27.30
N TYR A 347 -3.47 18.29 26.75
CA TYR A 347 -4.22 17.62 25.69
C TYR A 347 -4.11 18.44 24.41
N CYS A 348 -3.37 17.92 23.45
CA CYS A 348 -3.21 18.55 22.15
C CYS A 348 -4.14 17.88 21.14
N GLU A 349 -5.19 18.60 20.74
CA GLU A 349 -6.23 18.07 19.84
C GLU A 349 -5.79 18.24 18.39
N PHE A 350 -5.74 17.14 17.66
CA PHE A 350 -5.41 17.06 16.23
C PHE A 350 -6.65 16.69 15.41
N SER A 351 -6.56 16.82 14.09
CA SER A 351 -7.62 16.42 13.15
C SER A 351 -7.98 14.92 13.19
N THR A 352 -7.09 14.07 13.70
CA THR A 352 -7.27 12.61 13.76
C THR A 352 -7.48 12.06 15.17
N GLY A 353 -7.46 12.91 16.20
CA GLY A 353 -7.61 12.52 17.61
C GLY A 353 -6.75 13.40 18.52
N THR A 354 -6.46 12.94 19.73
CA THR A 354 -5.81 13.77 20.76
C THR A 354 -4.50 13.15 21.22
N PHE A 355 -3.45 13.96 21.30
CA PHE A 355 -2.23 13.63 22.03
C PHE A 355 -2.44 13.89 23.53
N VAL A 356 -2.01 12.94 24.36
CA VAL A 356 -1.97 13.10 25.82
C VAL A 356 -0.51 13.29 26.21
N GLU A 357 -0.24 14.45 26.79
CA GLU A 357 1.10 15.00 26.98
C GLU A 357 1.33 15.37 28.46
N PRO A 358 1.65 14.39 29.34
CA PRO A 358 2.00 14.69 30.72
C PRO A 358 3.26 15.55 30.80
N ILE A 359 3.18 16.65 31.53
CA ILE A 359 4.30 17.57 31.73
C ILE A 359 5.35 16.90 32.62
N THR A 360 6.55 16.74 32.10
CA THR A 360 7.71 16.22 32.84
C THR A 360 8.55 17.31 33.47
N GLU A 361 8.55 18.51 32.87
CA GLU A 361 9.30 19.66 33.38
C GLU A 361 8.53 20.96 33.14
N TRP A 362 8.40 21.77 34.19
CA TRP A 362 7.78 23.09 34.14
C TRP A 362 8.71 24.13 34.76
N ALA A 363 9.63 24.66 33.96
CA ALA A 363 10.55 25.72 34.39
C ALA A 363 10.07 27.06 33.81
N ALA A 364 8.99 27.60 34.37
CA ALA A 364 8.37 28.82 33.88
C ALA A 364 9.26 30.06 34.08
N PRO A 365 9.30 31.02 33.14
CA PRO A 365 8.71 31.01 31.79
C PRO A 365 9.74 30.61 30.70
N GLY A 366 10.63 29.64 30.98
CA GLY A 366 11.78 29.30 30.12
C GLY A 366 11.69 27.94 29.42
N ARG A 367 11.10 26.92 30.03
CA ARG A 367 11.04 25.56 29.46
C ARG A 367 9.81 24.78 29.90
N LEU A 368 9.20 24.11 28.93
CA LEU A 368 8.12 23.15 29.14
C LEU A 368 8.49 21.85 28.42
N SER A 369 8.70 20.75 29.15
CA SER A 369 8.94 19.41 28.58
C SER A 369 7.77 18.50 28.92
N PHE A 370 7.40 17.61 28.00
CA PHE A 370 6.32 16.65 28.19
C PHE A 370 6.61 15.34 27.45
N ASP A 371 6.19 14.23 28.05
CA ASP A 371 6.19 12.92 27.39
C ASP A 371 4.88 12.72 26.64
N ILE A 372 4.84 11.75 25.73
CA ILE A 372 3.63 11.43 24.95
C ILE A 372 3.19 10.02 25.34
N THR A 373 2.10 9.92 26.10
CA THR A 373 1.57 8.65 26.58
C THR A 373 0.47 8.09 25.68
N ALA A 374 -0.18 8.95 24.89
CA ALA A 374 -1.12 8.55 23.85
C ALA A 374 -1.00 9.48 22.63
N GLN A 375 -1.11 8.91 21.43
CA GLN A 375 -1.10 9.64 20.17
C GLN A 375 -2.23 9.16 19.25
N PRO A 376 -2.79 10.03 18.40
CA PRO A 376 -3.72 9.62 17.35
C PRO A 376 -2.97 8.99 16.16
N VAL A 377 -3.73 8.47 15.19
CA VAL A 377 -3.14 8.03 13.91
C VAL A 377 -2.50 9.23 13.19
N PRO A 378 -1.30 9.06 12.60
CA PRO A 378 -0.53 10.17 12.04
C PRO A 378 -1.14 10.74 10.76
N LEU A 379 -1.98 9.97 10.06
CA LEU A 379 -2.74 10.43 8.90
C LEU A 379 -4.03 9.61 8.72
N ARG A 380 -4.98 10.18 7.98
CA ARG A 380 -6.13 9.46 7.42
C ARG A 380 -5.88 9.23 5.94
N GLU A 381 -5.95 7.98 5.52
CA GLU A 381 -5.67 7.60 4.14
C GLU A 381 -6.76 8.05 3.16
N LEU A 382 -6.33 8.34 1.93
CA LEU A 382 -7.24 8.54 0.80
C LEU A 382 -7.56 7.17 0.19
N SER A 383 -8.83 6.78 0.25
CA SER A 383 -9.30 5.49 -0.25
C SER A 383 -10.73 5.61 -0.82
N PRO A 384 -11.03 4.94 -1.94
CA PRO A 384 -12.40 4.88 -2.47
C PRO A 384 -13.36 4.15 -1.52
N TYR A 385 -12.83 3.42 -0.54
CA TYR A 385 -13.60 2.64 0.44
C TYR A 385 -13.88 3.37 1.76
N GLY A 386 -13.51 4.65 1.88
CA GLY A 386 -13.64 5.42 3.11
C GLY A 386 -12.47 5.21 4.07
N ALA A 387 -12.74 5.19 5.38
CA ALA A 387 -11.69 5.07 6.40
C ALA A 387 -11.11 3.65 6.42
N ILE A 388 -9.85 3.55 6.03
CA ILE A 388 -9.02 2.35 6.16
C ILE A 388 -7.93 2.60 7.21
N ALA A 389 -7.48 1.53 7.87
CA ALA A 389 -6.46 1.59 8.91
C ALA A 389 -5.34 0.58 8.62
N PRO A 390 -4.47 0.85 7.62
CA PRO A 390 -3.29 0.01 7.37
C PRO A 390 -2.44 -0.15 8.63
N PRO A 391 -1.83 -1.33 8.88
CA PRO A 391 -1.16 -1.61 10.15
C PRO A 391 -0.04 -0.62 10.52
N HIS A 392 0.72 -0.06 9.55
CA HIS A 392 1.78 0.91 9.84
C HIS A 392 1.27 2.22 10.46
N LEU A 393 0.00 2.60 10.26
CA LEU A 393 -0.57 3.79 10.92
C LEU A 393 -0.64 3.63 12.45
N HIS A 394 -0.53 2.39 12.94
CA HIS A 394 -0.54 2.03 14.34
C HIS A 394 0.85 1.61 14.81
N GLY A 395 1.72 2.60 15.01
CA GLY A 395 2.97 2.41 15.74
C GLY A 395 4.25 2.42 14.91
N SER A 396 4.20 2.56 13.58
CA SER A 396 5.43 2.77 12.79
C SER A 396 6.04 4.16 12.98
N PHE A 397 5.25 5.16 13.34
CA PHE A 397 5.72 6.46 13.82
C PHE A 397 5.26 6.66 15.25
N ARG A 398 6.19 6.86 16.19
CA ARG A 398 5.87 7.08 17.61
C ARG A 398 6.51 8.37 18.10
N ALA A 399 5.71 9.37 18.41
CA ALA A 399 6.21 10.55 19.10
C ALA A 399 6.39 10.18 20.58
N ARG A 400 7.57 10.48 21.15
CA ARG A 400 7.93 10.09 22.53
C ARG A 400 7.92 11.26 23.48
N ARG A 401 8.46 12.39 23.03
CA ARG A 401 8.65 13.58 23.85
C ARG A 401 8.47 14.83 23.01
N GLY A 402 7.98 15.88 23.63
CA GLY A 402 8.05 17.24 23.10
C GLY A 402 8.61 18.23 24.12
N ALA A 403 9.12 19.35 23.63
CA ALA A 403 9.56 20.44 24.49
C ALA A 403 9.41 21.80 23.80
N PHE A 404 9.11 22.83 24.60
CA PHE A 404 9.24 24.22 24.23
C PHE A 404 10.32 24.89 25.07
N ARG A 405 11.16 25.70 24.45
CA ARG A 405 12.17 26.53 25.13
C ARG A 405 12.01 27.98 24.70
N LEU A 406 12.07 28.88 25.67
CA LEU A 406 11.93 30.32 25.46
C LEU A 406 13.20 31.02 25.93
N THR A 407 13.88 31.67 25.00
CA THR A 407 15.07 32.49 25.28
C THR A 407 14.73 33.96 25.05
N GLU A 408 15.02 34.80 26.03
CA GLU A 408 14.81 36.24 25.91
C GLU A 408 15.82 36.85 24.94
N LEU A 409 15.35 37.75 24.07
CA LEU A 409 16.15 38.46 23.08
C LEU A 409 16.06 39.99 23.29
N PRO A 410 17.05 40.76 22.82
CA PRO A 410 17.00 42.22 22.87
C PRO A 410 15.75 42.79 22.18
N GLY A 411 15.22 43.89 22.73
CA GLY A 411 14.06 44.60 22.21
C GLY A 411 12.70 43.98 22.58
N ARG A 412 12.59 43.36 23.78
CA ARG A 412 11.37 42.68 24.25
C ARG A 412 10.88 41.59 23.30
N ARG A 413 11.82 40.86 22.69
CA ARG A 413 11.54 39.73 21.79
C ARG A 413 11.86 38.42 22.49
N THR A 414 11.28 37.33 22.02
CA THR A 414 11.52 35.99 22.54
C THR A 414 11.81 35.04 21.41
N LEU A 415 12.88 34.26 21.51
CA LEU A 415 13.10 33.09 20.67
C LEU A 415 12.31 31.93 21.25
N LEU A 416 11.32 31.44 20.51
CA LEU A 416 10.57 30.25 20.85
C LEU A 416 11.08 29.08 20.01
N VAL A 417 11.52 28.02 20.68
CA VAL A 417 12.02 26.79 20.07
C VAL A 417 11.09 25.64 20.44
N GLY A 418 10.57 24.92 19.44
CA GLY A 418 9.83 23.68 19.61
C GLY A 418 10.70 22.48 19.22
N ALA A 419 10.67 21.42 20.02
CA ALA A 419 11.38 20.18 19.73
C ALA A 419 10.48 18.96 19.92
N THR A 420 10.63 17.96 19.06
CA THR A 420 9.96 16.66 19.16
C THR A 420 10.95 15.53 18.96
N TRP A 421 10.86 14.52 19.82
CA TRP A 421 11.60 13.28 19.69
C TRP A 421 10.65 12.16 19.26
N TYR A 422 11.00 11.44 18.21
CA TYR A 422 10.16 10.37 17.66
C TYR A 422 10.97 9.14 17.26
N GLU A 423 10.30 8.00 17.20
CA GLU A 423 10.85 6.73 16.73
C GLU A 423 10.17 6.30 15.43
N LEU A 424 10.93 5.60 14.58
CA LEU A 424 10.44 4.93 13.39
C LEU A 424 10.62 3.42 13.53
N ASP A 425 9.50 2.71 13.43
CA ASP A 425 9.42 1.25 13.35
C ASP A 425 8.97 0.86 11.93
N ILE A 426 9.77 1.31 10.95
CA ILE A 426 9.61 1.11 9.52
C ILE A 426 10.96 1.27 8.80
N GLU A 427 11.30 0.31 7.94
CA GLU A 427 12.58 0.28 7.21
C GLU A 427 12.41 0.64 5.71
N PRO A 428 13.46 1.12 5.02
CA PRO A 428 14.72 1.57 5.59
C PRO A 428 14.54 2.92 6.30
N ARG A 429 14.95 3.02 7.57
CA ARG A 429 14.67 4.21 8.39
C ARG A 429 15.16 5.52 7.78
N THR A 430 16.29 5.52 7.07
CA THR A 430 16.84 6.72 6.43
C THR A 430 15.89 7.33 5.41
N TYR A 431 15.21 6.48 4.63
CA TYR A 431 14.21 6.90 3.66
C TYR A 431 12.99 7.52 4.35
N TRP A 432 12.43 6.81 5.33
CA TRP A 432 11.23 7.25 6.03
C TRP A 432 11.48 8.48 6.91
N LYS A 433 12.67 8.61 7.49
CA LYS A 433 13.11 9.81 8.21
C LYS A 433 13.12 11.05 7.31
N ALA A 434 13.64 10.92 6.09
CA ALA A 434 13.67 12.02 5.13
C ALA A 434 12.27 12.54 4.75
N LEU A 435 11.24 11.69 4.89
CA LEU A 435 9.84 12.06 4.72
C LEU A 435 9.19 12.55 6.02
N ALA A 436 9.52 11.94 7.16
CA ALA A 436 8.95 12.26 8.46
C ALA A 436 9.43 13.62 9.00
N ASP A 437 10.71 13.95 8.88
CA ASP A 437 11.26 15.22 9.41
C ASP A 437 10.55 16.45 8.84
N PRO A 438 10.35 16.59 7.51
CA PRO A 438 9.60 17.73 6.97
C PRO A 438 8.14 17.79 7.44
N ILE A 439 7.50 16.64 7.69
CA ILE A 439 6.13 16.58 8.19
C ILE A 439 6.07 17.09 9.63
N VAL A 440 6.97 16.62 10.50
CA VAL A 440 7.08 17.10 11.88
C VAL A 440 7.40 18.60 11.91
N SER A 441 8.33 19.06 11.06
CA SER A 441 8.66 20.48 10.96
C SER A 441 7.50 21.34 10.43
N ALA A 442 6.69 20.83 9.50
CA ALA A 442 5.46 21.52 9.07
C ALA A 442 4.45 21.66 10.22
N ILE A 443 4.31 20.63 11.06
CA ILE A 443 3.46 20.69 12.27
C ILE A 443 4.02 21.69 13.27
N HIS A 444 5.33 21.69 13.52
CA HIS A 444 5.99 22.65 14.42
C HIS A 444 5.76 24.09 13.95
N ARG A 445 6.08 24.39 12.69
CA ARG A 445 5.92 25.74 12.14
C ARG A 445 4.49 26.25 12.32
N ARG A 446 3.49 25.40 12.07
CA ARG A 446 2.08 25.75 12.27
C ARG A 446 1.77 26.18 13.72
N VAL A 447 2.27 25.43 14.70
CA VAL A 447 2.08 25.75 16.13
C VAL A 447 2.85 27.00 16.52
N LEU A 448 4.12 27.09 16.13
CA LEU A 448 5.01 28.19 16.47
C LEU A 448 4.52 29.52 15.88
N GLU A 449 4.10 29.52 14.61
CA GLU A 449 3.52 30.70 13.94
C GLU A 449 2.18 31.11 14.55
N HIS A 450 1.37 30.15 15.00
CA HIS A 450 0.12 30.46 15.71
C HIS A 450 0.40 31.12 17.06
N ILE A 451 1.31 30.57 17.85
CA ILE A 451 1.74 31.16 19.12
C ILE A 451 2.33 32.56 18.91
N LYS A 452 3.13 32.75 17.86
CA LYS A 452 3.66 34.06 17.47
C LYS A 452 2.53 35.07 17.24
N ARG A 453 1.56 34.73 16.38
CA ARG A 453 0.42 35.62 16.07
C ARG A 453 -0.40 35.99 17.31
N LEU A 454 -0.70 35.01 18.17
CA LEU A 454 -1.45 35.27 19.40
C LEU A 454 -0.67 36.16 20.37
N SER A 455 0.64 35.92 20.50
CA SER A 455 1.49 36.67 21.44
C SER A 455 1.74 38.11 20.98
N GLU A 456 1.86 38.35 19.67
CA GLU A 456 2.10 39.68 19.09
C GLU A 456 0.83 40.54 19.04
N ALA A 457 -0.35 39.92 19.10
CA ALA A 457 -1.63 40.60 19.17
C ALA A 457 -2.10 40.89 20.61
N SER A 458 -1.39 40.37 21.62
CA SER A 458 -1.77 40.45 23.05
C SER A 458 -1.21 41.67 23.78
#